data_AF-A0A7D6TSQ8-F1
#
_entry.id   AF-A0A7D6TSQ8-F1
#
_cell.length_a   1.000
_cell.length_b   1.000
_cell.length_c   1.000
_cell.angle_alpha   90.00
_cell.angle_beta   90.00
_cell.angle_gamma   90.00
#
_symmetry.space_group_name_H-M   'P 1'
#
loop_
_entity.id
_entity.type
_entity.pdbx_description
1 polymer ?
#
loop_
_entity_poly.entity_id
_entity_poly.type
_entity_poly.pdbx_seq_one_letter_code
_entity_poly.pdbx_strand_id
1 'polypeptide(L)'
;MEGAVDEDGRGPSIWDDLCARPGAILNGDSGRVACDHYHRWEEDLDLMKELGFGAYRFSVAWPRILTNGTGEVNEAGLAFYDRLVDGLLKRGIQPMLTLYHWDLPSALQKKGGWQKRDTPLAMGDYAEIVARRSGDRVRMWTSINEMPCVIDAGHRHGDHAPGLRLKEKGVRQVAHHVLLGHGLAIQGIRAGCSKPPKVSIVHNPWVSIPFSEEKAHVDAGRHDFVENNDWLMDPLFKGSYPKKKLEALGKDAPKIERGDMRNICQPLDYVGLNIYAAHLMSHAHQGLIAYPKHHPRTHMDWPVTPDVLYWALRFTHEAYAPGDLYITENGCAWPDQVDGDGRVQDLSRVQFFQEYLRGVQRACAEKLPVRGYFVWSILDNFEWA
;
A
#
# COMPACT_ATOMS: atom_id res chain seq x y z
N MET A 1 12.08 -0.04 -6.96
CA MET A 1 13.22 0.90 -6.92
C MET A 1 14.57 0.22 -6.67
N GLU A 2 14.71 -0.67 -5.68
CA GLU A 2 16.02 -1.18 -5.24
C GLU A 2 16.95 -1.72 -6.33
N GLY A 3 16.48 -2.63 -7.19
CA GLY A 3 17.36 -3.42 -8.03
C GLY A 3 18.16 -4.46 -7.24
N ALA A 4 19.34 -4.83 -7.75
CA ALA A 4 20.26 -5.75 -7.10
C ALA A 4 19.58 -7.05 -6.62
N VAL A 5 18.76 -7.63 -7.52
CA VAL A 5 17.84 -8.73 -7.19
C VAL A 5 18.55 -10.05 -6.85
N ASP A 6 19.79 -10.22 -7.31
CA ASP A 6 20.64 -11.41 -7.13
C ASP A 6 21.85 -11.14 -6.20
N GLU A 7 21.89 -9.98 -5.54
CA GLU A 7 23.04 -9.55 -4.73
C GLU A 7 22.81 -9.77 -3.24
N ASP A 8 23.92 -9.91 -2.51
CA ASP A 8 23.95 -10.02 -1.05
C ASP A 8 22.95 -11.02 -0.46
N GLY A 9 22.70 -12.12 -1.17
CA GLY A 9 21.87 -13.24 -0.67
C GLY A 9 20.36 -13.02 -0.75
N ARG A 10 19.88 -11.98 -1.44
CA ARG A 10 18.44 -11.82 -1.71
C ARG A 10 17.88 -13.03 -2.46
N GLY A 11 16.76 -13.57 -1.98
CA GLY A 11 16.00 -14.60 -2.68
C GLY A 11 15.05 -14.01 -3.74
N PRO A 12 14.51 -14.83 -4.66
CA PRO A 12 13.48 -14.38 -5.58
C PRO A 12 12.15 -14.12 -4.86
N SER A 13 11.43 -13.12 -5.33
CA SER A 13 10.04 -12.81 -4.99
C SER A 13 9.08 -13.28 -6.08
N ILE A 14 7.79 -13.31 -5.78
CA ILE A 14 6.74 -13.57 -6.76
C ILE A 14 6.74 -12.57 -7.93
N TRP A 15 7.28 -11.37 -7.74
CA TRP A 15 7.44 -10.39 -8.82
C TRP A 15 8.62 -10.71 -9.72
N ASP A 16 9.73 -11.23 -9.18
CA ASP A 16 10.84 -11.74 -9.99
C ASP A 16 10.35 -12.92 -10.87
N ASP A 17 9.56 -13.82 -10.30
CA ASP A 17 8.93 -14.93 -11.03
C ASP A 17 7.95 -14.45 -12.11
N LEU A 18 7.16 -13.40 -11.83
CA LEU A 18 6.21 -12.86 -12.80
C LEU A 18 6.92 -12.14 -13.94
N CYS A 19 7.93 -11.32 -13.66
CA CYS A 19 8.73 -10.64 -14.69
C CYS A 19 9.43 -11.63 -15.63
N ALA A 20 9.80 -12.82 -15.13
CA ALA A 20 10.38 -13.87 -15.95
C ALA A 20 9.38 -14.54 -16.91
N ARG A 21 8.07 -14.32 -16.76
CA ARG A 21 7.03 -14.88 -17.64
C ARG A 21 6.89 -14.00 -18.90
N PRO A 22 7.10 -14.55 -20.11
CA PRO A 22 6.92 -13.78 -21.34
C PRO A 22 5.51 -13.17 -21.46
N GLY A 23 5.46 -11.87 -21.76
CA GLY A 23 4.21 -11.12 -21.94
C GLY A 23 3.43 -10.81 -20.66
N ALA A 24 4.00 -11.08 -19.47
CA ALA A 24 3.37 -10.72 -18.20
C ALA A 24 3.55 -9.25 -17.84
N ILE A 25 4.64 -8.64 -18.30
CA ILE A 25 4.96 -7.23 -18.10
C ILE A 25 5.03 -6.56 -19.46
N LEU A 26 4.50 -5.34 -19.57
CA LEU A 26 4.66 -4.50 -20.76
C LEU A 26 6.15 -4.44 -21.17
N ASN A 27 6.42 -4.61 -22.47
CA ASN A 27 7.78 -4.64 -23.06
C ASN A 27 8.75 -5.72 -22.53
N GLY A 28 8.35 -6.55 -21.56
CA GLY A 28 9.24 -7.51 -20.90
C GLY A 28 10.21 -6.87 -19.90
N ASP A 29 9.86 -5.70 -19.37
CA ASP A 29 10.66 -5.00 -18.36
C ASP A 29 10.71 -5.78 -17.03
N SER A 30 11.67 -5.43 -16.16
CA SER A 30 11.80 -6.08 -14.84
C SER A 30 12.43 -5.18 -13.79
N GLY A 31 12.19 -5.51 -12.52
CA GLY A 31 12.81 -4.87 -11.36
C GLY A 31 14.28 -5.23 -11.13
N ARG A 32 14.96 -5.94 -12.05
CA ARG A 32 16.33 -6.45 -11.88
C ARG A 32 17.34 -5.35 -11.53
N VAL A 33 17.26 -4.23 -12.27
CA VAL A 33 18.05 -3.01 -12.01
C VAL A 33 17.17 -1.94 -11.37
N ALA A 34 15.94 -1.76 -11.87
CA ALA A 34 15.02 -0.70 -11.43
C ALA A 34 15.71 0.68 -11.42
N CYS A 35 15.74 1.36 -10.27
CA CYS A 35 16.40 2.66 -10.10
C CYS A 35 17.84 2.50 -9.57
N ASP A 36 18.30 1.27 -9.34
CA ASP A 36 19.60 0.95 -8.73
C ASP A 36 19.79 1.58 -7.33
N HIS A 37 18.67 1.81 -6.62
CA HIS A 37 18.65 2.44 -5.29
C HIS A 37 19.46 1.64 -4.27
N TYR A 38 19.63 0.32 -4.46
CA TYR A 38 20.47 -0.50 -3.58
C TYR A 38 21.91 0.03 -3.49
N HIS A 39 22.45 0.52 -4.61
CA HIS A 39 23.80 1.09 -4.70
C HIS A 39 23.80 2.61 -4.55
N ARG A 40 22.75 3.28 -5.03
CA ARG A 40 22.65 4.75 -5.12
C ARG A 40 21.92 5.42 -3.96
N TRP A 41 21.59 4.66 -2.92
CA TRP A 41 20.76 5.17 -1.83
C TRP A 41 21.26 6.48 -1.22
N GLU A 42 22.59 6.70 -1.11
CA GLU A 42 23.12 7.97 -0.59
C GLU A 42 22.74 9.17 -1.48
N GLU A 43 22.87 9.03 -2.80
CA GLU A 43 22.49 10.05 -3.78
C GLU A 43 20.99 10.36 -3.67
N ASP A 44 20.17 9.33 -3.58
CA ASP A 44 18.71 9.48 -3.48
C ASP A 44 18.30 10.15 -2.16
N LEU A 45 18.98 9.85 -1.06
CA LEU A 45 18.73 10.52 0.22
C LEU A 45 19.18 11.98 0.21
N ASP A 46 20.29 12.30 -0.45
CA ASP A 46 20.75 13.68 -0.65
C ASP A 46 19.75 14.48 -1.49
N LEU A 47 19.21 13.88 -2.55
CA LEU A 47 18.13 14.48 -3.36
C LEU A 47 16.88 14.76 -2.53
N MET A 48 16.41 13.79 -1.74
CA MET A 48 15.25 13.99 -0.86
C MET A 48 15.47 15.14 0.14
N LYS A 49 16.71 15.30 0.62
CA LYS A 49 17.08 16.39 1.50
C LYS A 49 17.06 17.74 0.78
N GLU A 50 17.60 17.81 -0.43
CA GLU A 50 17.60 19.00 -1.28
C GLU A 50 16.17 19.47 -1.60
N LEU A 51 15.27 18.53 -1.92
CA LEU A 51 13.85 18.78 -2.17
C LEU A 51 13.08 19.18 -0.90
N GLY A 52 13.69 19.09 0.28
CA GLY A 52 13.10 19.51 1.55
C GLY A 52 12.08 18.55 2.14
N PHE A 53 12.10 17.26 1.74
CA PHE A 53 11.18 16.28 2.31
C PHE A 53 11.49 15.98 3.78
N GLY A 54 10.46 16.01 4.62
CA GLY A 54 10.56 15.73 6.05
C GLY A 54 10.47 14.24 6.41
N ALA A 55 10.00 13.40 5.49
CA ALA A 55 9.83 11.97 5.70
C ALA A 55 10.00 11.19 4.39
N TYR A 56 10.43 9.93 4.50
CA TYR A 56 10.52 9.00 3.39
C TYR A 56 9.81 7.70 3.77
N ARG A 57 8.80 7.34 2.96
CA ARG A 57 8.13 6.06 3.06
C ARG A 57 8.78 5.07 2.11
N PHE A 58 9.27 3.96 2.63
CA PHE A 58 9.90 2.88 1.87
C PHE A 58 9.46 1.52 2.38
N SER A 59 9.72 0.46 1.62
CA SER A 59 9.47 -0.92 2.04
C SER A 59 10.75 -1.70 2.29
N VAL A 60 10.66 -2.70 3.16
CA VAL A 60 11.71 -3.70 3.34
C VAL A 60 11.36 -4.92 2.51
N ALA A 61 12.28 -5.38 1.67
CA ALA A 61 12.06 -6.55 0.87
C ALA A 61 12.19 -7.81 1.72
N TRP A 62 11.07 -8.47 2.01
CA TRP A 62 11.04 -9.74 2.74
C TRP A 62 12.05 -10.76 2.18
N PRO A 63 12.15 -11.02 0.86
CA PRO A 63 13.10 -12.02 0.35
C PRO A 63 14.57 -11.57 0.47
N ARG A 64 14.85 -10.30 0.77
CA ARG A 64 16.20 -9.82 1.11
C ARG A 64 16.56 -10.15 2.56
N ILE A 65 15.58 -10.23 3.47
CA ILE A 65 15.81 -10.53 4.90
C ILE A 65 15.74 -12.03 5.17
N LEU A 66 14.75 -12.72 4.60
CA LEU A 66 14.57 -14.16 4.73
C LEU A 66 14.50 -14.74 3.32
N THR A 67 15.63 -15.19 2.79
CA THR A 67 15.80 -15.68 1.41
C THR A 67 14.80 -16.76 1.03
N ASN A 68 14.46 -17.65 1.96
CA ASN A 68 13.46 -18.72 1.79
C ASN A 68 12.08 -18.36 2.37
N GLY A 69 11.88 -17.09 2.75
CA GLY A 69 10.71 -16.52 3.41
C GLY A 69 10.56 -16.84 4.90
N THR A 70 11.30 -17.83 5.41
CA THR A 70 11.38 -18.22 6.82
C THR A 70 12.80 -18.69 7.13
N GLY A 71 13.15 -18.77 8.42
CA GLY A 71 14.38 -19.44 8.87
C GLY A 71 15.54 -18.48 9.04
N GLU A 72 16.69 -18.81 8.45
CA GLU A 72 17.93 -18.04 8.63
C GLU A 72 17.79 -16.62 8.07
N VAL A 73 18.27 -15.68 8.89
CA VAL A 73 18.29 -14.26 8.57
C VAL A 73 19.50 -13.96 7.68
N ASN A 74 19.25 -13.25 6.58
CA ASN A 74 20.30 -12.69 5.76
C ASN A 74 20.77 -11.34 6.34
N GLU A 75 21.88 -11.37 7.06
CA GLU A 75 22.44 -10.19 7.73
C GLU A 75 22.87 -9.08 6.75
N ALA A 76 23.34 -9.43 5.55
CA ALA A 76 23.69 -8.42 4.54
C ALA A 76 22.46 -7.63 4.08
N GLY A 77 21.33 -8.32 3.93
CA GLY A 77 20.03 -7.70 3.67
C GLY A 77 19.58 -6.75 4.78
N LEU A 78 19.67 -7.18 6.05
CA LEU A 78 19.36 -6.29 7.18
C LEU A 78 20.30 -5.08 7.23
N ALA A 79 21.59 -5.27 6.98
CA ALA A 79 22.58 -4.20 7.00
C ALA A 79 22.29 -3.11 5.96
N PHE A 80 21.63 -3.43 4.83
CA PHE A 80 21.17 -2.42 3.87
C PHE A 80 20.08 -1.51 4.43
N TYR A 81 19.05 -2.07 5.04
CA TYR A 81 18.00 -1.24 5.62
C TYR A 81 18.48 -0.50 6.87
N ASP A 82 19.44 -1.08 7.61
CA ASP A 82 20.08 -0.43 8.75
C ASP A 82 20.81 0.87 8.34
N ARG A 83 21.67 0.80 7.31
CA ARG A 83 22.38 1.97 6.76
C ARG A 83 21.42 2.99 6.12
N LEU A 84 20.35 2.52 5.47
CA LEU A 84 19.33 3.40 4.90
C LEU A 84 18.60 4.21 5.99
N VAL A 85 18.20 3.57 7.09
CA VAL A 85 17.59 4.24 8.25
C VAL A 85 18.55 5.26 8.86
N ASP A 86 19.81 4.89 9.08
CA ASP A 86 20.80 5.81 9.64
C ASP A 86 21.04 7.02 8.73
N GLY A 87 21.14 6.80 7.43
CA GLY A 87 21.36 7.88 6.48
C GLY A 87 20.17 8.83 6.34
N LEU A 88 18.93 8.33 6.47
CA LEU A 88 17.73 9.16 6.52
C LEU A 88 17.76 10.07 7.74
N LEU A 89 18.00 9.50 8.91
CA LEU A 89 18.02 10.24 10.17
C LEU A 89 19.17 11.25 10.22
N LYS A 90 20.35 10.92 9.67
CA LYS A 90 21.47 11.85 9.53
C LYS A 90 21.10 13.10 8.72
N ARG A 91 20.19 12.98 7.76
CA ARG A 91 19.67 14.07 6.93
C ARG A 91 18.43 14.75 7.53
N GLY A 92 17.95 14.27 8.68
CA GLY A 92 16.75 14.77 9.34
C GLY A 92 15.45 14.33 8.66
N ILE A 93 15.49 13.27 7.85
CA ILE A 93 14.33 12.70 7.16
C ILE A 93 13.77 11.56 8.03
N GLN A 94 12.48 11.62 8.34
CA GLN A 94 11.84 10.59 9.17
C GLN A 94 11.52 9.33 8.35
N PRO A 95 11.96 8.12 8.78
CA PRO A 95 11.61 6.88 8.09
C PRO A 95 10.18 6.44 8.44
N MET A 96 9.40 6.13 7.41
CA MET A 96 8.14 5.38 7.50
C MET A 96 8.30 4.03 6.79
N LEU A 97 8.40 2.94 7.55
CA LEU A 97 8.79 1.64 7.03
C LEU A 97 7.56 0.76 6.76
N THR A 98 7.45 0.24 5.55
CA THR A 98 6.41 -0.73 5.13
C THR A 98 7.00 -2.13 5.06
N LEU A 99 6.45 -3.08 5.83
CA LEU A 99 7.03 -4.44 5.89
C LEU A 99 6.77 -5.26 4.63
N TYR A 100 5.61 -5.10 4.01
CA TYR A 100 5.23 -5.88 2.84
C TYR A 100 4.63 -5.00 1.75
N HIS A 101 5.31 -4.97 0.60
CA HIS A 101 4.88 -4.25 -0.61
C HIS A 101 4.88 -5.22 -1.80
N TRP A 102 4.07 -6.27 -1.65
CA TRP A 102 3.70 -7.27 -2.67
C TRP A 102 4.80 -8.24 -3.10
N ASP A 103 6.00 -8.14 -2.54
CA ASP A 103 7.20 -8.89 -2.89
C ASP A 103 7.36 -10.18 -2.08
N LEU A 104 6.31 -11.01 -2.04
CA LEU A 104 6.33 -12.27 -1.27
C LEU A 104 7.49 -13.15 -1.74
N PRO A 105 8.31 -13.73 -0.83
CA PRO A 105 9.34 -14.68 -1.22
C PRO A 105 8.76 -15.84 -2.04
N SER A 106 9.35 -16.12 -3.22
CA SER A 106 8.89 -17.20 -4.11
C SER A 106 8.86 -18.55 -3.43
N ALA A 107 9.75 -18.78 -2.45
CA ALA A 107 9.77 -20.01 -1.66
C ALA A 107 8.46 -20.22 -0.86
N LEU A 108 7.82 -19.14 -0.37
CA LEU A 108 6.50 -19.22 0.26
C LEU A 108 5.40 -19.43 -0.78
N GLN A 109 5.48 -18.76 -1.92
CA GLN A 109 4.50 -18.95 -2.99
C GLN A 109 4.50 -20.38 -3.55
N LYS A 110 5.67 -21.02 -3.67
CA LYS A 110 5.80 -22.44 -4.07
C LYS A 110 5.09 -23.40 -3.09
N LYS A 111 4.92 -23.00 -1.83
CA LYS A 111 4.13 -23.74 -0.82
C LYS A 111 2.65 -23.36 -0.82
N GLY A 112 2.25 -22.35 -1.59
CA GLY A 112 0.88 -21.88 -1.77
C GLY A 112 0.64 -20.43 -1.37
N GLY A 113 1.66 -19.71 -0.89
CA GLY A 113 1.62 -18.28 -0.59
C GLY A 113 0.46 -17.90 0.32
N TRP A 114 -0.23 -16.79 0.01
CA TRP A 114 -1.33 -16.29 0.83
C TRP A 114 -2.55 -17.23 0.93
N GLN A 115 -2.64 -18.30 0.13
CA GLN A 115 -3.67 -19.33 0.34
C GLN A 115 -3.38 -20.22 1.55
N LYS A 116 -2.15 -20.20 2.07
CA LYS A 116 -1.72 -21.01 3.23
C LYS A 116 -1.59 -20.15 4.47
N ARG A 117 -2.07 -20.72 5.59
CA ARG A 117 -2.00 -20.11 6.92
C ARG A 117 -0.56 -19.91 7.42
N ASP A 118 0.38 -20.69 6.91
CA ASP A 118 1.80 -20.55 7.27
C ASP A 118 2.38 -19.20 6.83
N THR A 119 1.84 -18.58 5.77
CA THR A 119 2.32 -17.29 5.27
C THR A 119 2.08 -16.13 6.24
N PRO A 120 0.87 -15.91 6.79
CA PRO A 120 0.69 -14.86 7.80
C PRO A 120 1.47 -15.13 9.10
N LEU A 121 1.70 -16.40 9.47
CA LEU A 121 2.59 -16.73 10.60
C LEU A 121 4.04 -16.29 10.31
N ALA A 122 4.56 -16.66 9.14
CA ALA A 122 5.88 -16.26 8.70
C ALA A 122 6.03 -14.73 8.59
N MET A 123 4.95 -14.02 8.23
CA MET A 123 4.95 -12.56 8.19
C MET A 123 5.11 -11.95 9.59
N GLY A 124 4.50 -12.55 10.62
CA GLY A 124 4.67 -12.14 12.01
C GLY A 124 6.13 -12.28 12.49
N ASP A 125 6.75 -13.44 12.22
CA ASP A 125 8.16 -13.69 12.56
C ASP A 125 9.09 -12.73 11.83
N TYR A 126 8.87 -12.53 10.52
CA TYR A 126 9.60 -11.57 9.70
C TYR A 126 9.49 -10.13 10.25
N ALA A 127 8.27 -9.71 10.62
CA ALA A 127 8.04 -8.39 11.18
C ALA A 127 8.82 -8.16 12.47
N GLU A 128 8.88 -9.16 13.35
CA GLU A 128 9.66 -9.08 14.59
C GLU A 128 11.16 -8.97 14.31
N ILE A 129 11.69 -9.73 13.35
CA ILE A 129 13.12 -9.68 12.96
C ILE A 129 13.51 -8.28 12.50
N VAL A 130 12.73 -7.68 11.58
CA VAL A 130 12.99 -6.34 11.07
C VAL A 130 12.83 -5.29 12.19
N ALA A 131 11.82 -5.43 13.04
CA ALA A 131 11.58 -4.52 14.16
C ALA A 131 12.70 -4.57 15.22
N ARG A 132 13.29 -5.74 15.48
CA ARG A 132 14.45 -5.85 16.39
C ARG A 132 15.68 -5.09 15.88
N ARG A 133 15.87 -5.02 14.55
CA ARG A 133 17.02 -4.32 13.94
C ARG A 133 16.86 -2.80 13.99
N SER A 134 15.69 -2.29 13.64
CA SER A 134 15.50 -0.84 13.39
C SER A 134 14.49 -0.15 14.32
N GLY A 135 13.83 -0.90 15.21
CA GLY A 135 12.77 -0.40 16.10
C GLY A 135 13.24 0.54 17.21
N ASP A 136 14.54 0.72 17.37
CA ASP A 136 15.12 1.75 18.23
C ASP A 136 15.12 3.16 17.58
N ARG A 137 15.03 3.22 16.24
CA ARG A 137 15.14 4.42 15.40
C ARG A 137 13.89 4.71 14.60
N VAL A 138 13.27 3.68 14.00
CA VAL A 138 12.04 3.82 13.21
C VAL A 138 10.82 3.87 14.13
N ARG A 139 9.98 4.89 13.94
CA ARG A 139 8.75 5.07 14.72
C ARG A 139 7.47 4.80 13.94
N MET A 140 7.45 5.06 12.63
CA MET A 140 6.25 4.89 11.80
C MET A 140 6.36 3.57 11.04
N TRP A 141 5.47 2.62 11.36
CA TRP A 141 5.49 1.27 10.81
C TRP A 141 4.16 0.95 10.11
N THR A 142 4.26 0.40 8.92
CA THR A 142 3.13 -0.10 8.13
C THR A 142 3.31 -1.59 7.89
N SER A 143 2.29 -2.41 8.14
CA SER A 143 2.41 -3.85 7.88
C SER A 143 2.38 -4.20 6.39
N ILE A 144 1.34 -3.79 5.66
CA ILE A 144 1.02 -4.23 4.31
C ILE A 144 0.59 -3.01 3.50
N ASN A 145 1.12 -2.90 2.28
CA ASN A 145 0.61 -1.98 1.27
C ASN A 145 -0.57 -2.62 0.53
N GLU A 146 -1.69 -1.90 0.41
CA GLU A 146 -2.77 -2.17 -0.55
C GLU A 146 -3.20 -3.64 -0.64
N MET A 147 -3.91 -4.11 0.40
CA MET A 147 -4.46 -5.47 0.40
C MET A 147 -5.27 -5.82 -0.87
N PRO A 148 -6.10 -4.93 -1.46
CA PRO A 148 -6.74 -5.17 -2.76
C PRO A 148 -5.78 -5.58 -3.89
N CYS A 149 -4.57 -5.02 -3.96
CA CYS A 149 -3.59 -5.39 -4.98
C CYS A 149 -3.09 -6.83 -4.76
N VAL A 150 -2.89 -7.24 -3.51
CA VAL A 150 -2.54 -8.63 -3.18
C VAL A 150 -3.69 -9.58 -3.49
N ILE A 151 -4.92 -9.21 -3.12
CA ILE A 151 -6.09 -10.09 -3.15
C ILE A 151 -6.69 -10.15 -4.56
N ASP A 152 -7.10 -9.00 -5.10
CA ASP A 152 -7.85 -8.94 -6.34
C ASP A 152 -6.90 -8.93 -7.55
N ALA A 153 -5.94 -8.02 -7.64
CA ALA A 153 -5.00 -8.01 -8.76
C ALA A 153 -4.14 -9.29 -8.80
N GLY A 154 -3.63 -9.73 -7.64
CA GLY A 154 -2.74 -10.90 -7.55
C GLY A 154 -3.41 -12.27 -7.62
N HIS A 155 -4.62 -12.43 -7.06
CA HIS A 155 -5.27 -13.74 -6.90
C HIS A 155 -6.68 -13.86 -7.51
N ARG A 156 -7.34 -12.76 -7.89
CA ARG A 156 -8.65 -12.79 -8.58
C ARG A 156 -8.48 -12.62 -10.09
N HIS A 157 -7.84 -11.53 -10.50
CA HIS A 157 -7.72 -11.15 -11.91
C HIS A 157 -6.44 -11.70 -12.55
N GLY A 158 -5.37 -11.82 -11.76
CA GLY A 158 -4.07 -12.32 -12.18
C GLY A 158 -3.25 -11.27 -12.94
N ASP A 159 -3.54 -10.00 -12.72
CA ASP A 159 -2.83 -8.86 -13.32
C ASP A 159 -1.52 -8.58 -12.59
N HIS A 160 -1.47 -8.84 -11.27
CA HIS A 160 -0.26 -8.72 -10.45
C HIS A 160 0.27 -10.08 -10.03
N ALA A 161 1.51 -10.13 -9.52
CA ALA A 161 2.07 -11.35 -8.95
C ALA A 161 1.20 -11.86 -7.78
N PRO A 162 0.98 -13.19 -7.64
CA PRO A 162 1.58 -14.29 -8.39
C PRO A 162 0.89 -14.63 -9.74
N GLY A 163 -0.02 -13.79 -10.23
CA GLY A 163 -0.70 -13.97 -11.52
C GLY A 163 -1.73 -15.09 -11.49
N LEU A 164 -2.43 -15.26 -10.37
CA LEU A 164 -3.41 -16.33 -10.17
C LEU A 164 -4.84 -15.83 -10.42
N ARG A 165 -5.69 -16.75 -10.88
CA ARG A 165 -7.14 -16.55 -11.07
C ARG A 165 -7.91 -17.57 -10.26
N LEU A 166 -8.02 -17.33 -8.95
CA LEU A 166 -8.70 -18.22 -8.02
C LEU A 166 -10.21 -18.08 -8.13
N LYS A 167 -10.92 -19.13 -7.72
CA LYS A 167 -12.37 -19.07 -7.46
C LYS A 167 -12.65 -18.27 -6.18
N GLU A 168 -13.89 -17.84 -6.00
CA GLU A 168 -14.32 -16.97 -4.89
C GLU A 168 -13.82 -17.47 -3.51
N LYS A 169 -14.01 -18.76 -3.20
CA LYS A 169 -13.50 -19.37 -1.96
C LYS A 169 -12.00 -19.13 -1.73
N GLY A 170 -11.20 -19.27 -2.80
CA GLY A 170 -9.75 -19.06 -2.74
C GLY A 170 -9.40 -17.60 -2.51
N VAL A 171 -10.07 -16.68 -3.22
CA VAL A 171 -9.86 -15.23 -3.04
C VAL A 171 -10.25 -14.80 -1.61
N ARG A 172 -11.37 -15.29 -1.08
CA ARG A 172 -11.79 -14.99 0.29
C ARG A 172 -10.84 -15.56 1.33
N GLN A 173 -10.28 -16.76 1.10
CA GLN A 173 -9.26 -17.32 1.99
C GLN A 173 -7.96 -16.50 1.96
N VAL A 174 -7.53 -16.05 0.78
CA VAL A 174 -6.38 -15.13 0.63
C VAL A 174 -6.65 -13.84 1.40
N ALA A 175 -7.81 -13.20 1.20
CA ALA A 175 -8.19 -11.99 1.93
C ALA A 175 -8.12 -12.17 3.45
N HIS A 176 -8.61 -13.32 3.95
CA HIS A 176 -8.55 -13.63 5.37
C HIS A 176 -7.11 -13.78 5.88
N HIS A 177 -6.24 -14.47 5.14
CA HIS A 177 -4.84 -14.63 5.53
C HIS A 177 -4.03 -13.33 5.40
N VAL A 178 -4.32 -12.47 4.43
CA VAL A 178 -3.67 -11.15 4.32
C VAL A 178 -4.03 -10.28 5.54
N LEU A 179 -5.31 -10.27 5.94
CA LEU A 179 -5.75 -9.62 7.18
C LEU A 179 -5.07 -10.20 8.43
N LEU A 180 -4.97 -11.54 8.51
CA LEU A 180 -4.28 -12.20 9.62
C LEU A 180 -2.79 -11.84 9.64
N GLY A 181 -2.15 -11.76 8.46
CA GLY A 181 -0.75 -11.37 8.30
C GLY A 181 -0.51 -9.95 8.77
N HIS A 182 -1.41 -9.00 8.45
CA HIS A 182 -1.38 -7.66 9.03
C HIS A 182 -1.37 -7.71 10.57
N GLY A 183 -2.35 -8.40 11.16
CA GLY A 183 -2.48 -8.46 12.61
C GLY A 183 -1.27 -9.08 13.31
N LEU A 184 -0.71 -10.15 12.75
CA LEU A 184 0.50 -10.80 13.27
C LEU A 184 1.75 -9.96 13.06
N ALA A 185 1.87 -9.26 11.93
CA ALA A 185 2.97 -8.32 11.69
C ALA A 185 2.95 -7.17 12.70
N ILE A 186 1.78 -6.62 13.04
CA ILE A 186 1.67 -5.58 14.07
C ILE A 186 2.12 -6.09 15.45
N GLN A 187 1.77 -7.34 15.79
CA GLN A 187 2.25 -7.97 17.02
C GLN A 187 3.78 -8.14 17.00
N GLY A 188 4.34 -8.62 15.89
CA GLY A 188 5.78 -8.75 15.69
C GLY A 188 6.52 -7.41 15.80
N ILE A 189 5.98 -6.33 15.19
CA ILE A 189 6.54 -4.98 15.31
C ILE A 189 6.62 -4.55 16.77
N ARG A 190 5.52 -4.70 17.52
CA ARG A 190 5.46 -4.32 18.95
C ARG A 190 6.41 -5.16 19.81
N ALA A 191 6.56 -6.45 19.50
CA ALA A 191 7.46 -7.34 20.21
C ALA A 191 8.94 -7.01 19.94
N GLY A 192 9.28 -6.64 18.69
CA GLY A 192 10.66 -6.38 18.28
C GLY A 192 11.17 -4.98 18.58
N CYS A 193 10.28 -3.97 18.62
CA CYS A 193 10.71 -2.59 18.84
C CYS A 193 11.12 -2.35 20.30
N SER A 194 12.34 -1.85 20.51
CA SER A 194 12.84 -1.43 21.84
C SER A 194 12.21 -0.14 22.37
N LYS A 195 11.43 0.53 21.52
CA LYS A 195 10.85 1.86 21.71
C LYS A 195 9.42 1.83 21.16
N PRO A 196 8.43 2.49 21.79
CA PRO A 196 7.04 2.40 21.34
C PRO A 196 6.86 2.76 19.85
N PRO A 197 6.42 1.83 18.99
CA PRO A 197 6.16 2.11 17.59
C PRO A 197 4.77 2.73 17.43
N LYS A 198 4.59 3.54 16.38
CA LYS A 198 3.29 3.84 15.78
C LYS A 198 3.04 2.86 14.65
N VAL A 199 1.94 2.12 14.70
CA VAL A 199 1.63 1.04 13.77
C VAL A 199 0.39 1.32 12.94
N SER A 200 0.42 0.90 11.67
CA SER A 200 -0.64 1.15 10.70
C SER A 200 -0.76 0.06 9.63
N ILE A 201 -1.83 0.17 8.87
CA ILE A 201 -1.98 -0.39 7.52
C ILE A 201 -1.90 0.73 6.48
N VAL A 202 -1.53 0.43 5.24
CA VAL A 202 -1.74 1.33 4.09
C VAL A 202 -2.76 0.68 3.16
N HIS A 203 -3.82 1.42 2.86
CA HIS A 203 -4.93 0.92 2.06
C HIS A 203 -5.20 1.84 0.85
N ASN A 204 -5.57 1.24 -0.28
CA ASN A 204 -6.14 1.90 -1.45
C ASN A 204 -7.65 1.64 -1.48
N PRO A 205 -8.45 2.39 -0.70
CA PRO A 205 -9.88 2.16 -0.65
C PRO A 205 -10.55 2.49 -1.98
N TRP A 206 -11.68 1.85 -2.22
CA TRP A 206 -12.67 2.36 -3.17
C TRP A 206 -13.19 3.71 -2.69
N VAL A 207 -13.18 4.73 -3.55
CA VAL A 207 -13.70 6.06 -3.22
C VAL A 207 -14.66 6.56 -4.29
N SER A 208 -15.77 7.09 -3.81
CA SER A 208 -16.79 7.76 -4.61
C SER A 208 -16.88 9.22 -4.22
N ILE A 209 -16.68 10.12 -5.15
CA ILE A 209 -16.94 11.56 -4.98
C ILE A 209 -18.44 11.79 -5.11
N PRO A 210 -19.11 12.42 -4.14
CA PRO A 210 -20.49 12.88 -4.29
C PRO A 210 -20.64 13.84 -5.46
N PHE A 211 -21.66 13.64 -6.30
CA PHE A 211 -21.95 14.51 -7.46
C PHE A 211 -22.12 15.99 -7.08
N SER A 212 -22.67 16.24 -5.90
CA SER A 212 -22.72 17.55 -5.25
C SER A 212 -22.61 17.37 -3.74
N GLU A 213 -22.42 18.47 -3.02
CA GLU A 213 -22.37 18.47 -1.55
C GLU A 213 -23.75 18.47 -0.88
N GLU A 214 -24.82 18.29 -1.65
CA GLU A 214 -26.14 18.07 -1.07
C GLU A 214 -26.13 16.79 -0.24
N LYS A 215 -26.79 16.84 0.91
CA LYS A 215 -26.78 15.75 1.90
C LYS A 215 -27.08 14.37 1.28
N ALA A 216 -28.04 14.29 0.36
CA ALA A 216 -28.41 13.03 -0.28
C ALA A 216 -27.26 12.43 -1.10
N HIS A 217 -26.52 13.25 -1.84
CA HIS A 217 -25.35 12.82 -2.62
C HIS A 217 -24.18 12.41 -1.71
N VAL A 218 -23.93 13.17 -0.64
CA VAL A 218 -22.90 12.84 0.35
C VAL A 218 -23.21 11.53 1.08
N ASP A 219 -24.46 11.32 1.49
CA ASP A 219 -24.90 10.09 2.14
C ASP A 219 -24.78 8.88 1.20
N ALA A 220 -25.09 9.05 -0.09
CA ALA A 220 -24.90 8.00 -1.10
C ALA A 220 -23.42 7.67 -1.31
N GLY A 221 -22.54 8.68 -1.41
CA GLY A 221 -21.10 8.50 -1.50
C GLY A 221 -20.51 7.77 -0.28
N ARG A 222 -20.93 8.14 0.93
CA ARG A 222 -20.51 7.47 2.16
C ARG A 222 -20.99 6.02 2.22
N HIS A 223 -22.24 5.77 1.83
CA HIS A 223 -22.78 4.41 1.81
C HIS A 223 -21.99 3.52 0.85
N ASP A 224 -21.71 4.01 -0.36
CA ASP A 224 -20.92 3.31 -1.37
C ASP A 224 -19.48 3.07 -0.91
N PHE A 225 -18.85 4.07 -0.27
CA PHE A 225 -17.54 3.90 0.35
C PHE A 225 -17.54 2.76 1.37
N VAL A 226 -18.50 2.73 2.32
CA VAL A 226 -18.55 1.66 3.32
C VAL A 226 -18.82 0.30 2.65
N GLU A 227 -19.78 0.23 1.74
CA GLU A 227 -20.17 -1.03 1.10
C GLU A 227 -19.04 -1.68 0.30
N ASN A 228 -18.16 -0.89 -0.32
CA ASN A 228 -17.04 -1.42 -1.11
C ASN A 228 -15.78 -1.72 -0.28
N ASN A 229 -15.66 -1.15 0.93
CA ASN A 229 -14.44 -1.30 1.75
C ASN A 229 -14.63 -2.15 3.02
N ASP A 230 -15.87 -2.34 3.50
CA ASP A 230 -16.17 -2.99 4.77
C ASP A 230 -15.65 -4.43 4.88
N TRP A 231 -15.50 -5.15 3.77
CA TRP A 231 -14.99 -6.52 3.77
C TRP A 231 -13.57 -6.62 4.34
N LEU A 232 -12.75 -5.60 4.13
CA LEU A 232 -11.40 -5.50 4.67
C LEU A 232 -11.35 -4.61 5.91
N MET A 233 -12.07 -3.49 5.90
CA MET A 233 -12.01 -2.50 6.97
C MET A 233 -12.76 -2.93 8.24
N ASP A 234 -13.90 -3.60 8.16
CA ASP A 234 -14.63 -4.04 9.36
C ASP A 234 -13.84 -5.08 10.18
N PRO A 235 -13.16 -6.09 9.58
CA PRO A 235 -12.22 -6.93 10.32
C PRO A 235 -11.14 -6.17 11.08
N LEU A 236 -10.57 -5.10 10.47
CA LEU A 236 -9.49 -4.32 11.05
C LEU A 236 -9.95 -3.44 12.22
N PHE A 237 -11.11 -2.79 12.10
CA PHE A 237 -11.58 -1.80 13.07
C PHE A 237 -12.66 -2.30 14.02
N LYS A 238 -13.43 -3.32 13.61
CA LYS A 238 -14.57 -3.85 14.36
C LYS A 238 -14.38 -5.31 14.80
N GLY A 239 -13.34 -5.98 14.31
CA GLY A 239 -13.04 -7.37 14.67
C GLY A 239 -14.07 -8.39 14.16
N SER A 240 -14.80 -8.06 13.10
CA SER A 240 -15.76 -8.98 12.47
C SER A 240 -15.99 -8.63 11.02
N TYR A 241 -16.22 -9.62 10.16
CA TYR A 241 -16.75 -9.37 8.81
C TYR A 241 -18.19 -8.84 8.85
N PRO A 242 -18.64 -8.09 7.82
CA PRO A 242 -20.04 -7.72 7.67
C PRO A 242 -20.93 -8.96 7.61
N LYS A 243 -21.76 -9.16 8.64
CA LYS A 243 -22.51 -10.40 8.87
C LYS A 243 -23.28 -10.88 7.63
N LYS A 244 -24.05 -9.99 7.00
CA LYS A 244 -24.85 -10.32 5.80
C LYS A 244 -24.00 -10.77 4.62
N LYS A 245 -22.85 -10.11 4.38
CA LYS A 245 -21.92 -10.48 3.30
C LYS A 245 -21.27 -11.83 3.57
N LEU A 246 -20.84 -12.07 4.82
CA LEU A 246 -20.27 -13.34 5.22
C LEU A 246 -21.27 -14.49 5.08
N GLU A 247 -22.52 -14.31 5.51
CA GLU A 247 -23.60 -15.29 5.35
C GLU A 247 -23.92 -15.56 3.87
N ALA A 248 -23.95 -14.53 3.03
CA ALA A 248 -24.22 -14.65 1.60
C ALA A 248 -23.15 -15.45 0.83
N LEU A 249 -21.90 -15.49 1.32
CA LEU A 249 -20.85 -16.31 0.71
C LEU A 249 -21.07 -17.82 0.88
N GLY A 250 -21.81 -18.25 1.90
CA GLY A 250 -22.09 -19.67 2.17
C GLY A 250 -20.82 -20.54 2.14
N LYS A 251 -20.73 -21.45 1.16
CA LYS A 251 -19.59 -22.38 0.99
C LYS A 251 -18.27 -21.70 0.58
N ASP A 252 -18.35 -20.47 0.07
CA ASP A 252 -17.22 -19.67 -0.38
C ASP A 252 -16.68 -18.75 0.72
N ALA A 253 -17.31 -18.75 1.91
CA ALA A 253 -16.80 -18.04 3.08
C ALA A 253 -15.40 -18.56 3.47
N PRO A 254 -14.50 -17.67 3.95
CA PRO A 254 -13.18 -18.10 4.38
C PRO A 254 -13.27 -18.97 5.63
N LYS A 255 -12.30 -19.88 5.80
CA LYS A 255 -12.12 -20.57 7.08
C LYS A 255 -11.53 -19.57 8.08
N ILE A 256 -12.34 -19.19 9.07
CA ILE A 256 -11.95 -18.33 10.18
C ILE A 256 -11.66 -19.22 11.39
N GLU A 257 -10.42 -19.24 11.87
CA GLU A 257 -10.04 -20.03 13.04
C GLU A 257 -10.23 -19.24 14.35
N ARG A 258 -10.29 -19.99 15.46
CA ARG A 258 -10.47 -19.38 16.78
C ARG A 258 -9.31 -18.44 17.09
N GLY A 259 -9.64 -17.16 17.26
CA GLY A 259 -8.68 -16.12 17.61
C GLY A 259 -8.25 -15.24 16.45
N ASP A 260 -8.53 -15.63 15.20
CA ASP A 260 -8.11 -14.88 14.02
C ASP A 260 -8.61 -13.44 14.06
N MET A 261 -9.89 -13.24 14.35
CA MET A 261 -10.44 -11.88 14.40
C MET A 261 -9.85 -11.01 15.50
N ARG A 262 -9.41 -11.60 16.64
CA ARG A 262 -8.68 -10.84 17.68
C ARG A 262 -7.27 -10.50 17.23
N ASN A 263 -6.63 -11.40 16.48
CA ASN A 263 -5.30 -11.15 15.92
C ASN A 263 -5.38 -10.07 14.84
N ILE A 264 -6.38 -10.12 13.96
CA ILE A 264 -6.60 -9.15 12.87
C ILE A 264 -6.87 -7.74 13.43
N CYS A 265 -7.75 -7.62 14.42
CA CYS A 265 -8.21 -6.35 14.98
C CYS A 265 -7.20 -5.76 15.99
N GLN A 266 -5.93 -5.64 15.59
CA GLN A 266 -4.95 -4.92 16.39
C GLN A 266 -5.29 -3.41 16.40
N PRO A 267 -5.18 -2.73 17.56
CA PRO A 267 -5.29 -1.28 17.60
C PRO A 267 -4.26 -0.64 16.67
N LEU A 268 -4.67 0.35 15.88
CA LEU A 268 -3.81 1.11 14.97
C LEU A 268 -3.63 2.53 15.51
N ASP A 269 -2.45 3.11 15.32
CA ASP A 269 -2.14 4.49 15.73
C ASP A 269 -2.50 5.50 14.62
N TYR A 270 -2.49 5.04 13.37
CA TYR A 270 -2.87 5.81 12.19
C TYR A 270 -3.36 4.88 11.07
N VAL A 271 -3.89 5.48 10.01
CA VAL A 271 -4.16 4.81 8.72
C VAL A 271 -3.52 5.60 7.59
N GLY A 272 -2.79 4.89 6.72
CA GLY A 272 -2.31 5.42 5.46
C GLY A 272 -3.29 5.13 4.32
N LEU A 273 -3.54 6.13 3.49
CA LEU A 273 -4.41 6.05 2.32
C LEU A 273 -3.61 6.31 1.05
N ASN A 274 -3.67 5.37 0.12
CA ASN A 274 -3.15 5.52 -1.23
C ASN A 274 -4.32 5.89 -2.14
N ILE A 275 -4.31 7.13 -2.65
CA ILE A 275 -5.47 7.70 -3.33
C ILE A 275 -5.02 8.37 -4.62
N TYR A 276 -5.63 7.97 -5.74
CA TYR A 276 -5.25 8.44 -7.07
C TYR A 276 -6.44 8.98 -7.86
N ALA A 277 -7.52 8.20 -7.90
CA ALA A 277 -8.75 8.55 -8.62
C ALA A 277 -9.99 8.02 -7.90
N ALA A 278 -11.16 8.52 -8.29
CA ALA A 278 -12.45 8.08 -7.76
C ALA A 278 -13.54 7.95 -8.81
N HIS A 279 -14.60 7.25 -8.44
CA HIS A 279 -15.86 7.24 -9.17
C HIS A 279 -16.74 8.43 -8.78
N LEU A 280 -17.71 8.79 -9.62
CA LEU A 280 -18.68 9.85 -9.31
C LEU A 280 -19.99 9.21 -8.87
N MET A 281 -20.50 9.56 -7.68
CA MET A 281 -21.70 8.96 -7.08
C MET A 281 -22.86 9.95 -7.01
N SER A 282 -24.03 9.52 -7.46
CA SER A 282 -25.23 10.34 -7.49
C SER A 282 -26.45 9.64 -6.91
N HIS A 283 -27.02 10.23 -5.86
CA HIS A 283 -28.31 9.79 -5.32
C HIS A 283 -29.44 9.92 -6.35
N ALA A 284 -29.50 11.05 -7.06
CA ALA A 284 -30.53 11.31 -8.08
C ALA A 284 -30.49 10.30 -9.25
N HIS A 285 -29.31 9.77 -9.56
CA HIS A 285 -29.10 8.75 -10.60
C HIS A 285 -29.03 7.33 -10.02
N GLN A 286 -29.24 7.18 -8.71
CA GLN A 286 -29.25 5.91 -7.98
C GLN A 286 -27.97 5.08 -8.17
N GLY A 287 -26.80 5.72 -8.25
CA GLY A 287 -25.54 5.02 -8.39
C GLY A 287 -24.42 5.83 -9.01
N LEU A 288 -23.42 5.09 -9.52
CA LEU A 288 -22.25 5.66 -10.16
C LEU A 288 -22.61 6.28 -11.51
N ILE A 289 -22.03 7.44 -11.79
CA ILE A 289 -22.11 8.12 -13.08
C ILE A 289 -20.78 7.93 -13.81
N ALA A 290 -20.84 7.53 -15.07
CA ALA A 290 -19.65 7.46 -15.92
C ALA A 290 -19.13 8.87 -16.21
N TYR A 291 -17.80 9.03 -16.14
CA TYR A 291 -17.17 10.28 -16.60
C TYR A 291 -17.41 10.48 -18.10
N PRO A 292 -17.59 11.74 -18.56
CA PRO A 292 -17.67 12.04 -19.98
C PRO A 292 -16.47 11.49 -20.77
N LYS A 293 -16.67 11.14 -22.04
CA LYS A 293 -15.61 10.58 -22.91
C LYS A 293 -14.32 11.43 -22.95
N HIS A 294 -14.46 12.75 -22.81
CA HIS A 294 -13.34 13.71 -22.86
C HIS A 294 -12.89 14.19 -21.47
N HIS A 295 -13.30 13.51 -20.40
CA HIS A 295 -12.79 13.79 -19.06
C HIS A 295 -11.26 13.58 -19.04
N PRO A 296 -10.47 14.50 -18.46
CA PRO A 296 -9.01 14.36 -18.42
C PRO A 296 -8.57 13.07 -17.74
N ARG A 297 -7.56 12.42 -18.30
CA ARG A 297 -6.98 11.17 -17.78
C ARG A 297 -5.46 11.23 -17.76
N THR A 298 -4.87 10.55 -16.78
CA THR A 298 -3.42 10.36 -16.68
C THR A 298 -2.94 9.33 -17.72
N HIS A 299 -1.62 9.11 -17.80
CA HIS A 299 -1.06 8.06 -18.66
C HIS A 299 -1.51 6.64 -18.26
N MET A 300 -1.94 6.44 -17.01
CA MET A 300 -2.53 5.19 -16.52
C MET A 300 -4.00 4.99 -16.95
N ASP A 301 -4.53 5.88 -17.80
CA ASP A 301 -5.96 5.97 -18.16
C ASP A 301 -6.88 6.20 -16.94
N TRP A 302 -6.37 6.79 -15.86
CA TRP A 302 -7.18 7.10 -14.67
C TRP A 302 -7.80 8.49 -14.76
N PRO A 303 -9.08 8.69 -14.39
CA PRO A 303 -9.72 9.99 -14.42
C PRO A 303 -9.11 10.94 -13.40
N VAL A 304 -8.75 12.15 -13.84
CA VAL A 304 -8.25 13.22 -12.96
C VAL A 304 -9.42 13.73 -12.11
N THR A 305 -9.36 13.53 -10.80
CA THR A 305 -10.49 13.69 -9.88
C THR A 305 -10.04 14.34 -8.56
N PRO A 306 -9.66 15.63 -8.56
CA PRO A 306 -8.92 16.25 -7.43
C PRO A 306 -9.60 16.19 -6.06
N ASP A 307 -10.93 16.25 -6.01
CA ASP A 307 -11.70 16.20 -4.76
C ASP A 307 -11.61 14.85 -4.04
N VAL A 308 -11.05 13.82 -4.69
CA VAL A 308 -10.94 12.48 -4.12
C VAL A 308 -10.19 12.46 -2.79
N LEU A 309 -9.13 13.27 -2.62
CA LEU A 309 -8.36 13.26 -1.37
C LEU A 309 -9.22 13.70 -0.18
N TYR A 310 -10.05 14.73 -0.36
CA TYR A 310 -10.95 15.21 0.68
C TYR A 310 -11.98 14.14 1.05
N TRP A 311 -12.65 13.55 0.06
CA TRP A 311 -13.71 12.58 0.31
C TRP A 311 -13.18 11.26 0.87
N ALA A 312 -12.01 10.80 0.42
CA ALA A 312 -11.34 9.64 0.98
C ALA A 312 -11.03 9.82 2.47
N LEU A 313 -10.43 10.96 2.84
CA LEU A 313 -10.11 11.30 4.23
C LEU A 313 -11.38 11.41 5.09
N ARG A 314 -12.38 12.13 4.59
CA ARG A 314 -13.64 12.36 5.30
C ARG A 314 -14.40 11.05 5.53
N PHE A 315 -14.62 10.25 4.49
CA PHE A 315 -15.37 9.00 4.62
C PHE A 315 -14.64 7.96 5.45
N THR A 316 -13.31 7.88 5.35
CA THR A 316 -12.51 7.04 6.24
C THR A 316 -12.69 7.47 7.70
N HIS A 317 -12.62 8.78 7.99
CA HIS A 317 -12.80 9.29 9.34
C HIS A 317 -14.22 9.05 9.88
N GLU A 318 -15.26 9.36 9.09
CA GLU A 318 -16.66 9.18 9.49
C GLU A 318 -17.04 7.71 9.71
N ALA A 319 -16.47 6.79 8.92
CA ALA A 319 -16.83 5.37 8.99
C ALA A 319 -16.06 4.60 10.08
N TYR A 320 -14.80 4.96 10.35
CA TYR A 320 -13.90 4.15 11.17
C TYR A 320 -13.15 4.91 12.27
N ALA A 321 -13.10 6.24 12.21
CA ALA A 321 -12.40 7.09 13.19
C ALA A 321 -11.00 6.57 13.62
N PRO A 322 -10.07 6.28 12.68
CA PRO A 322 -8.86 5.51 12.94
C PRO A 322 -7.75 6.25 13.71
N GLY A 323 -8.03 7.41 14.31
CA GLY A 323 -7.01 8.30 14.85
C GLY A 323 -6.39 9.17 13.75
N ASP A 324 -5.05 9.17 13.66
CA ASP A 324 -4.34 9.98 12.66
C ASP A 324 -4.52 9.44 11.24
N LEU A 325 -4.61 10.33 10.25
CA LEU A 325 -4.72 10.01 8.83
C LEU A 325 -3.50 10.52 8.06
N TYR A 326 -3.02 9.71 7.12
CA TYR A 326 -1.96 10.08 6.18
C TYR A 326 -2.40 9.76 4.76
N ILE A 327 -2.13 10.67 3.82
CA ILE A 327 -2.07 10.28 2.40
C ILE A 327 -0.69 9.67 2.20
N THR A 328 -0.60 8.35 2.07
CA THR A 328 0.68 7.62 1.96
C THR A 328 1.15 7.43 0.53
N GLU A 329 0.25 7.60 -0.43
CA GLU A 329 0.55 7.76 -1.84
C GLU A 329 -0.51 8.65 -2.51
N ASN A 330 -0.07 9.63 -3.29
CA ASN A 330 -0.85 10.30 -4.31
C ASN A 330 0.12 10.80 -5.39
N GLY A 331 -0.29 10.68 -6.65
CA GLY A 331 0.54 11.07 -7.78
C GLY A 331 -0.11 10.78 -9.12
N CYS A 332 0.65 10.99 -10.19
CA CYS A 332 0.20 10.76 -11.55
C CYS A 332 1.37 10.43 -12.50
N ALA A 333 1.09 9.57 -13.47
CA ALA A 333 2.00 9.29 -14.58
C ALA A 333 1.67 10.16 -15.79
N TRP A 334 2.71 10.73 -16.41
CA TRP A 334 2.68 11.50 -17.65
C TRP A 334 3.85 11.07 -18.54
N PRO A 335 3.76 11.23 -19.86
CA PRO A 335 4.87 10.95 -20.77
C PRO A 335 5.92 12.07 -20.69
N ASP A 336 6.73 12.04 -19.65
CA ASP A 336 7.77 13.03 -19.36
C ASP A 336 8.92 12.94 -20.38
N GLN A 337 9.47 14.09 -20.76
CA GLN A 337 10.59 14.19 -21.70
C GLN A 337 11.65 15.16 -21.21
N VAL A 338 12.90 14.82 -21.44
CA VAL A 338 14.04 15.71 -21.22
C VAL A 338 14.13 16.69 -22.39
N ASP A 339 14.10 17.98 -22.11
CA ASP A 339 14.25 19.04 -23.09
C ASP A 339 15.72 19.23 -23.54
N GLY A 340 15.93 20.15 -24.49
CA GLY A 340 17.28 20.43 -25.01
C GLY A 340 18.28 21.00 -23.99
N ASP A 341 17.80 21.46 -22.84
CA ASP A 341 18.62 21.97 -21.73
C ASP A 341 18.83 20.91 -20.62
N GLY A 342 18.35 19.68 -20.82
CA GLY A 342 18.46 18.62 -19.83
C GLY A 342 17.42 18.69 -18.69
N ARG A 343 16.32 19.43 -18.86
CA ARG A 343 15.25 19.56 -17.86
C ARG A 343 14.01 18.75 -18.22
N VAL A 344 13.19 18.41 -17.23
CA VAL A 344 11.85 17.86 -17.44
C VAL A 344 10.81 18.91 -17.05
N GLN A 345 10.03 19.38 -18.03
CA GLN A 345 9.00 20.41 -17.85
C GLN A 345 7.62 19.78 -17.63
N ASP A 346 7.40 19.21 -16.46
CA ASP A 346 6.18 18.47 -16.16
C ASP A 346 5.11 19.35 -15.46
N LEU A 347 4.54 20.25 -16.26
CA LEU A 347 3.49 21.17 -15.80
C LEU A 347 2.18 20.44 -15.44
N SER A 348 1.93 19.28 -16.04
CA SER A 348 0.73 18.48 -15.81
C SER A 348 0.71 17.91 -14.38
N ARG A 349 1.84 17.38 -13.89
CA ARG A 349 1.95 16.93 -12.49
C ARG A 349 1.97 18.08 -11.50
N VAL A 350 2.57 19.22 -11.86
CA VAL A 350 2.48 20.44 -11.04
C VAL A 350 1.01 20.85 -10.85
N GLN A 351 0.22 20.90 -11.92
CA GLN A 351 -1.20 21.20 -11.85
C GLN A 351 -1.96 20.13 -11.03
N PHE A 352 -1.68 18.84 -11.27
CA PHE A 352 -2.26 17.74 -10.52
C PHE A 352 -2.10 17.94 -9.00
N PHE A 353 -0.87 18.17 -8.52
CA PHE A 353 -0.64 18.38 -7.10
C PHE A 353 -1.31 19.64 -6.55
N GLN A 354 -1.28 20.75 -7.31
CA GLN A 354 -1.95 21.99 -6.90
C GLN A 354 -3.46 21.82 -6.72
N GLU A 355 -4.09 20.98 -7.54
CA GLU A 355 -5.52 20.70 -7.46
C GLU A 355 -5.84 19.70 -6.34
N TYR A 356 -5.11 18.58 -6.27
CA TYR A 356 -5.36 17.51 -5.30
C TYR A 356 -5.08 17.96 -3.85
N LEU A 357 -4.00 18.73 -3.62
CA LEU A 357 -3.65 19.22 -2.28
C LEU A 357 -4.69 20.18 -1.69
N ARG A 358 -5.58 20.78 -2.49
CA ARG A 358 -6.73 21.56 -1.98
C ARG A 358 -7.68 20.69 -1.17
N GLY A 359 -7.86 19.42 -1.54
CA GLY A 359 -8.67 18.47 -0.79
C GLY A 359 -8.08 18.18 0.60
N VAL A 360 -6.75 18.05 0.68
CA VAL A 360 -6.02 17.90 1.95
C VAL A 360 -6.13 19.17 2.79
N GLN A 361 -5.94 20.34 2.18
CA GLN A 361 -6.08 21.63 2.86
C GLN A 361 -7.48 21.79 3.46
N ARG A 362 -8.52 21.44 2.69
CA ARG A 362 -9.92 21.45 3.15
C ARG A 362 -10.12 20.50 4.33
N ALA A 363 -9.63 19.26 4.23
CA ALA A 363 -9.71 18.29 5.32
C ALA A 363 -9.09 18.83 6.62
N CYS A 364 -7.92 19.47 6.53
CA CYS A 364 -7.27 20.14 7.66
C CYS A 364 -8.09 21.31 8.21
N ALA A 365 -8.69 22.14 7.35
CA ALA A 365 -9.54 23.26 7.77
C ALA A 365 -10.80 22.78 8.51
N GLU A 366 -11.35 21.64 8.12
CA GLU A 366 -12.46 20.96 8.79
C GLU A 366 -12.01 20.13 10.01
N LYS A 367 -10.73 20.23 10.41
CA LYS A 367 -10.12 19.57 11.57
C LYS A 367 -10.13 18.04 11.51
N LEU A 368 -10.16 17.46 10.31
CA LEU A 368 -9.84 16.05 10.14
C LEU A 368 -8.39 15.81 10.60
N PRO A 369 -8.09 14.66 11.23
CA PRO A 369 -6.80 14.39 11.88
C PRO A 369 -5.70 14.03 10.87
N VAL A 370 -5.53 14.83 9.82
CA VAL A 370 -4.50 14.62 8.80
C VAL A 370 -3.13 15.02 9.36
N ARG A 371 -2.13 14.16 9.18
CA ARG A 371 -0.77 14.34 9.74
C ARG A 371 0.36 14.31 8.73
N GLY A 372 0.10 13.88 7.50
CA GLY A 372 1.13 13.89 6.48
C GLY A 372 0.60 13.51 5.10
N TYR A 373 1.43 13.80 4.11
CA TYR A 373 1.18 13.57 2.70
C TYR A 373 2.49 13.11 2.05
N PHE A 374 2.42 12.00 1.30
CA PHE A 374 3.54 11.39 0.62
C PHE A 374 3.24 11.33 -0.88
N VAL A 375 4.15 11.88 -1.68
CA VAL A 375 4.07 11.81 -3.15
C VAL A 375 4.46 10.40 -3.61
N TRP A 376 3.66 9.82 -4.50
CA TRP A 376 4.08 8.71 -5.36
C TRP A 376 4.52 9.29 -6.71
N SER A 377 5.80 9.35 -7.03
CA SER A 377 6.95 8.85 -6.25
C SER A 377 8.15 9.79 -6.35
N ILE A 378 9.21 9.50 -5.58
CA ILE A 378 10.45 10.29 -5.58
C ILE A 378 11.21 10.17 -6.91
N LEU A 379 11.11 9.02 -7.58
CA LEU A 379 11.82 8.68 -8.81
C LEU A 379 10.89 7.88 -9.72
N ASP A 380 10.98 8.11 -11.02
CA ASP A 380 10.43 7.17 -12.00
C ASP A 380 11.00 5.77 -11.73
N ASN A 381 10.12 4.78 -11.73
CA ASN A 381 10.45 3.44 -11.28
C ASN A 381 9.66 2.36 -12.04
N PHE A 382 9.91 1.10 -11.66
CA PHE A 382 9.20 -0.04 -12.22
C PHE A 382 7.74 -0.06 -11.74
N GLU A 383 6.84 0.46 -12.59
CA GLU A 383 5.39 0.57 -12.33
C GLU A 383 4.66 -0.73 -12.73
N TRP A 384 5.07 -1.85 -12.12
CA TRP A 384 4.35 -3.12 -12.17
C TRP A 384 4.09 -3.68 -13.58
N ALA A 385 2.87 -4.18 -13.87
CA ALA A 385 2.57 -5.03 -15.04
C ALA A 385 2.15 -4.28 -16.31
#